data_AF-A0AAJ2SM66-F1
#
_entry.id   AF-A0AAJ2SM66-F1
#
_cell.length_a   1.000
_cell.length_b   1.000
_cell.length_c   1.000
_cell.angle_alpha   90.00
_cell.angle_beta   90.00
_cell.angle_gamma   90.00
#
_symmetry.space_group_name_H-M   'P 1'
#
loop_
_entity.id
_entity.type
_entity.pdbx_description
1 polymer ?
#
loop_
_entity_poly.entity_id
_entity_poly.type
_entity_poly.pdbx_seq_one_letter_code
_entity_poly.pdbx_strand_id
1 'polypeptide(L)'
;MSNLNQSKEELDALLHWRGKHAQAIRERDALQLRLNAADQRIDELERDKHRLDALESNCWDVRFDSSPNGDAGDSNINIEVVGHWMDKPFERVIGENYSENLRAAIDQAMTAPAYPPARPEYPEPESIKDDDWHMNPCK
;
A
#
# COMPACT_ATOMS: atom_id res chain seq x y z
N MET A 1 42.90 -8.24 58.10
CA MET A 1 41.68 -7.42 57.85
C MET A 1 41.76 -6.65 56.52
N SER A 2 42.93 -6.16 56.09
CA SER A 2 43.10 -5.40 54.82
C SER A 2 42.62 -6.12 53.55
N ASN A 3 43.04 -7.37 53.32
CA ASN A 3 42.70 -8.11 52.10
C ASN A 3 41.19 -8.37 51.92
N LEU A 4 40.44 -8.46 53.02
CA LEU A 4 39.01 -8.72 52.98
C LEU A 4 38.22 -7.47 52.55
N ASN A 5 38.69 -6.27 52.91
CA ASN A 5 38.09 -5.02 52.47
C ASN A 5 38.42 -4.75 51.00
N GLN A 6 39.66 -5.01 50.57
CA GLN A 6 40.05 -4.89 49.17
C GLN A 6 39.20 -5.80 48.25
N SER A 7 38.94 -7.05 48.66
CA SER A 7 38.07 -7.94 47.89
C SER A 7 36.60 -7.50 47.80
N LYS A 8 36.11 -6.73 48.78
CA LYS A 8 34.74 -6.18 48.76
C LYS A 8 34.63 -5.02 47.78
N GLU A 9 35.61 -4.12 47.81
CA GLU A 9 35.68 -2.98 46.90
C GLU A 9 35.80 -3.43 45.44
N GLU A 10 36.59 -4.47 45.18
CA GLU A 10 36.70 -5.09 43.85
C GLU A 10 35.36 -5.70 43.39
N LEU A 11 34.64 -6.39 44.28
CA LEU A 11 33.32 -6.95 43.96
C LEU A 11 32.29 -5.85 43.65
N ASP A 12 32.26 -4.79 44.44
CA ASP A 12 31.34 -3.66 44.24
C ASP A 12 31.63 -2.96 42.91
N ALA A 13 32.91 -2.77 42.56
CA ALA A 13 33.31 -2.23 41.27
C ALA A 13 32.86 -3.14 40.11
N LEU A 14 33.04 -4.46 40.23
CA LEU A 14 32.60 -5.41 39.21
C LEU A 14 31.08 -5.39 39.03
N LEU A 15 30.31 -5.35 40.12
CA LEU A 15 28.85 -5.27 40.08
C LEU A 15 28.37 -3.97 39.45
N HIS A 16 29.01 -2.85 39.79
CA HIS A 16 28.74 -1.54 39.17
C HIS A 16 28.96 -1.56 37.67
N TRP A 17 30.12 -2.06 37.22
CA TRP A 17 30.44 -2.16 35.79
C TRP A 17 29.51 -3.13 35.08
N ARG A 18 29.13 -4.25 35.70
CA ARG A 18 28.14 -5.18 35.14
C ARG A 18 26.78 -4.51 34.96
N GLY A 19 26.34 -3.71 35.94
CA GLY A 19 25.11 -2.93 35.86
C GLY A 19 25.13 -1.93 34.70
N LYS A 20 26.22 -1.19 34.56
CA LYS A 20 26.43 -0.26 33.44
C LYS A 20 26.43 -0.97 32.08
N HIS A 21 27.13 -2.09 31.95
CA HIS A 21 27.12 -2.88 30.71
C HIS A 21 25.72 -3.38 30.37
N ALA A 22 24.97 -3.89 31.36
CA ALA A 22 23.61 -4.33 31.14
C ALA A 22 22.69 -3.18 30.68
N GLN A 23 22.89 -1.98 31.23
CA GLN A 23 22.17 -0.78 30.77
C GLN A 23 22.54 -0.40 29.33
N ALA A 24 23.84 -0.33 29.01
CA ALA A 24 24.30 0.01 27.67
C ALA A 24 23.78 -0.98 26.61
N ILE A 25 23.73 -2.28 26.93
CA ILE A 25 23.14 -3.30 26.05
C ILE A 25 21.66 -3.01 25.80
N ARG A 26 20.87 -2.73 26.84
CA ARG A 26 19.44 -2.40 26.69
C ARG A 26 19.22 -1.16 25.84
N GLU A 27 20.03 -0.11 26.05
CA GLU A 27 19.94 1.13 25.29
C GLU A 27 20.30 0.90 23.82
N ARG A 28 21.38 0.15 23.54
CA ARG A 28 21.75 -0.24 22.18
C ARG A 28 20.64 -1.03 21.51
N ASP A 29 20.07 -2.02 22.18
CA ASP A 29 19.02 -2.87 21.59
C ASP A 29 17.75 -2.04 21.31
N ALA A 30 17.39 -1.12 22.20
CA ALA A 30 16.28 -0.18 21.97
C ALA A 30 16.55 0.76 20.78
N LEU A 31 17.78 1.24 20.61
CA LEU A 31 18.17 2.04 19.44
C LEU A 31 18.14 1.22 18.16
N GLN A 32 18.60 -0.05 18.20
CA GLN A 32 18.55 -0.93 17.04
C GLN A 32 17.11 -1.19 16.57
N LEU A 33 16.18 -1.39 17.51
CA LEU A 33 14.76 -1.54 17.18
C LEU A 33 14.19 -0.29 16.50
N ARG A 34 14.57 0.91 16.98
CA ARG A 34 14.14 2.18 16.36
C ARG A 34 14.74 2.37 14.98
N LEU A 35 16.01 2.02 14.80
CA LEU A 35 16.69 2.09 13.51
C LEU A 35 16.00 1.19 12.49
N ASN A 36 15.74 -0.08 12.84
CA ASN A 36 15.05 -1.01 11.96
C ASN A 36 13.64 -0.54 11.57
N ALA A 37 12.90 0.06 12.53
CA ALA A 37 11.58 0.61 12.25
C ALA A 37 11.64 1.84 11.34
N ALA A 38 12.67 2.67 11.48
CA ALA A 38 12.90 3.82 10.60
C ALA A 38 13.27 3.37 9.19
N ASP A 39 14.15 2.38 9.05
CA ASP A 39 14.55 1.81 7.75
C ASP A 39 13.33 1.23 7.02
N GLN A 40 12.50 0.43 7.70
CA GLN A 40 11.26 -0.10 7.11
C GLN A 40 10.32 1.03 6.64
N ARG A 41 10.24 2.13 7.41
CA ARG A 41 9.41 3.27 7.03
C ARG A 41 9.97 4.00 5.81
N ILE A 42 11.29 4.12 5.70
CA ILE A 42 11.95 4.70 4.53
C ILE A 42 11.65 3.83 3.29
N ASP A 43 11.79 2.51 3.39
CA ASP A 43 11.50 1.59 2.27
C ASP A 43 10.04 1.68 1.78
N GLU A 44 9.08 1.91 2.68
CA GLU A 44 7.68 2.16 2.31
C GLU A 44 7.52 3.49 1.57
N LEU A 45 8.14 4.56 2.09
CA LEU A 45 8.04 5.90 1.50
C LEU A 45 8.76 5.99 0.16
N GLU A 46 9.90 5.33 -0.01
CA GLU A 46 10.61 5.28 -1.29
C GLU A 46 9.80 4.57 -2.37
N ARG A 47 9.07 3.50 -2.01
CA ARG A 47 8.14 2.83 -2.95
C ARG A 47 6.99 3.75 -3.35
N ASP A 48 6.41 4.48 -2.42
CA ASP A 48 5.35 5.44 -2.74
C ASP A 48 5.86 6.62 -3.56
N LYS A 49 7.06 7.12 -3.25
CA LYS A 49 7.72 8.13 -4.06
C LYS A 49 7.89 7.62 -5.50
N HIS A 50 8.39 6.41 -5.69
CA HIS A 50 8.57 5.84 -7.03
C HIS A 50 7.26 5.74 -7.81
N ARG A 51 6.14 5.42 -7.14
CA ARG A 51 4.80 5.44 -7.75
C ARG A 51 4.37 6.84 -8.18
N LEU A 52 4.58 7.84 -7.33
CA LEU A 52 4.27 9.24 -7.66
C LEU A 52 5.14 9.76 -8.80
N ASP A 53 6.45 9.49 -8.75
CA ASP A 53 7.40 9.85 -9.80
C ASP A 53 7.00 9.19 -11.14
N ALA A 54 6.49 7.96 -11.12
CA ALA A 54 5.98 7.26 -12.31
C ALA A 54 4.71 7.91 -12.89
N LEU A 55 3.74 8.27 -12.04
CA LEU A 55 2.55 9.00 -12.47
C LEU A 55 2.92 10.35 -13.13
N GLU A 56 3.81 11.11 -12.48
CA GLU A 56 4.26 12.42 -12.97
C GLU A 56 5.03 12.29 -14.29
N SER A 57 6.05 11.43 -14.33
CA SER A 57 6.97 11.32 -15.48
C SER A 57 6.27 10.81 -16.74
N ASN A 58 5.23 10.00 -16.59
CA ASN A 58 4.46 9.49 -17.72
C ASN A 58 3.16 10.26 -17.97
N CYS A 59 2.88 11.30 -17.17
CA CYS A 59 1.64 12.08 -17.21
C CYS A 59 0.39 11.20 -17.17
N TRP A 60 0.39 10.18 -16.30
CA TRP A 60 -0.75 9.26 -16.15
C TRP A 60 -1.84 9.88 -15.29
N ASP A 61 -3.09 9.66 -15.68
CA ASP A 61 -4.26 10.04 -14.86
C ASP A 61 -4.62 8.92 -13.90
N VAL A 62 -5.15 9.30 -12.75
CA VAL A 62 -5.82 8.39 -11.81
C VAL A 62 -7.31 8.71 -11.83
N ARG A 63 -8.13 7.72 -12.17
CA ARG A 63 -9.59 7.83 -12.23
C ARG A 63 -10.22 6.94 -11.16
N PHE A 64 -11.31 7.43 -10.57
CA PHE A 64 -12.08 6.73 -9.57
C PHE A 64 -13.51 6.63 -10.07
N ASP A 65 -13.99 5.39 -10.22
CA ASP A 65 -15.35 5.10 -10.65
C ASP A 65 -16.11 4.42 -9.53
N SER A 66 -17.30 4.94 -9.24
CA SER A 66 -18.19 4.40 -8.22
C SER A 66 -19.29 3.59 -8.89
N SER A 67 -19.41 2.31 -8.52
CA SER A 67 -20.46 1.42 -9.02
C SER A 67 -21.34 0.94 -7.87
N PRO A 68 -22.68 0.96 -8.01
CA PRO A 68 -23.58 0.42 -6.99
C PRO A 68 -23.29 -1.06 -6.73
N ASN A 69 -23.27 -1.47 -5.46
CA ASN A 69 -23.07 -2.89 -5.11
C ASN A 69 -24.38 -3.69 -5.00
N GLY A 70 -25.40 -3.30 -5.77
CA GLY A 70 -26.73 -3.90 -5.73
C GLY A 70 -27.53 -3.45 -4.50
N ASP A 71 -28.30 -4.37 -3.91
CA ASP A 71 -29.34 -4.10 -2.91
C ASP A 71 -28.81 -3.70 -1.52
N ALA A 72 -27.49 -3.63 -1.34
CA ALA A 72 -26.87 -3.31 -0.06
C ALA A 72 -26.82 -1.80 0.25
N GLY A 73 -27.21 -0.93 -0.71
CA GLY A 73 -27.28 0.51 -0.51
C GLY A 73 -25.93 1.21 -0.40
N ASP A 74 -24.87 0.60 -0.95
CA ASP A 74 -23.50 1.12 -0.90
C ASP A 74 -22.85 1.02 -2.31
N SER A 75 -21.61 1.49 -2.45
CA SER A 75 -20.88 1.52 -3.72
C SER A 75 -19.48 0.92 -3.60
N ASN A 76 -19.05 0.20 -4.62
CA ASN A 76 -17.65 -0.20 -4.76
C ASN A 76 -16.90 0.86 -5.57
N ILE A 77 -15.72 1.25 -5.10
CA ILE A 77 -14.82 2.12 -5.86
C ILE A 77 -13.86 1.28 -6.68
N ASN A 78 -13.86 1.55 -7.99
CA ASN A 78 -12.85 1.06 -8.90
C ASN A 78 -11.82 2.18 -9.16
N ILE A 79 -10.55 1.80 -9.24
CA ILE A 79 -9.44 2.72 -9.50
C ILE A 79 -8.81 2.35 -10.83
N GLU A 80 -8.65 3.32 -11.71
CA GLU A 80 -7.97 3.15 -13.00
C GLU A 80 -6.78 4.10 -13.12
N VAL A 81 -5.66 3.60 -13.65
CA VAL A 81 -4.52 4.39 -14.10
C VAL A 81 -4.55 4.45 -15.62
N VAL A 82 -4.58 5.65 -16.19
CA VAL A 82 -4.78 5.89 -17.63
C VAL A 82 -3.56 6.56 -18.23
N GLY A 83 -3.04 5.98 -19.32
CA GLY A 83 -1.99 6.57 -20.14
C GLY A 83 -2.56 7.30 -21.36
N HIS A 84 -1.71 8.12 -21.98
CA HIS A 84 -2.04 8.95 -23.14
C HIS A 84 -1.13 8.63 -24.33
N TRP A 85 -1.70 8.45 -25.52
CA TRP A 85 -0.99 8.12 -26.77
C TRP A 85 -1.44 8.99 -27.94
N MET A 86 -0.56 9.09 -28.93
CA MET A 86 -0.83 9.81 -30.19
C MET A 86 -1.65 9.02 -31.22
N ASP A 87 -1.78 7.70 -31.05
CA ASP A 87 -2.57 6.84 -31.94
C ASP A 87 -3.83 6.34 -31.22
N LYS A 88 -4.89 6.04 -31.98
CA LYS A 88 -6.17 5.63 -31.42
C LYS A 88 -6.09 4.23 -30.78
N PRO A 89 -6.76 4.01 -29.62
CA PRO A 89 -7.35 5.03 -28.76
C PRO A 89 -6.27 5.88 -28.06
N PHE A 90 -6.52 7.19 -28.00
CA PHE A 90 -5.59 8.18 -27.43
C PHE A 90 -5.45 8.03 -25.91
N GLU A 91 -6.40 7.36 -25.26
CA GLU A 91 -6.34 7.01 -23.85
C GLU A 91 -6.50 5.50 -23.68
N ARG A 92 -5.75 4.90 -22.75
CA ARG A 92 -5.89 3.47 -22.41
C ARG A 92 -5.68 3.28 -20.91
N VAL A 93 -6.52 2.42 -20.33
CA VAL A 93 -6.33 1.95 -18.96
C VAL A 93 -5.15 0.98 -18.95
N ILE A 94 -4.18 1.24 -18.08
CA ILE A 94 -2.92 0.48 -17.97
C ILE A 94 -2.71 -0.16 -16.61
N GLY A 95 -3.48 0.27 -15.61
CA GLY A 95 -3.61 -0.41 -14.33
C GLY A 95 -5.03 -0.22 -13.81
N GLU A 96 -5.56 -1.21 -13.12
CA GLU A 96 -6.90 -1.16 -12.54
C GLU A 96 -6.96 -1.93 -11.22
N ASN A 97 -7.77 -1.47 -10.27
CA ASN A 97 -7.98 -2.17 -9.02
C ASN A 97 -9.40 -1.99 -8.48
N TYR A 98 -10.11 -3.12 -8.38
CA TYR A 98 -11.49 -3.23 -7.87
C TYR A 98 -11.56 -3.48 -6.36
N SER A 99 -10.44 -3.31 -5.64
CA SER A 99 -10.33 -3.49 -4.18
C SER A 99 -9.83 -2.21 -3.50
N GLU A 100 -10.07 -1.06 -4.14
CA GLU A 100 -9.77 0.27 -3.61
C GLU A 100 -8.28 0.49 -3.28
N ASN A 101 -7.39 -0.25 -3.95
CA ASN A 101 -5.96 -0.18 -3.72
C ASN A 101 -5.23 0.53 -4.86
N LEU A 102 -5.05 1.85 -4.70
CA LEU A 102 -4.34 2.70 -5.66
C LEU A 102 -2.90 2.23 -5.91
N ARG A 103 -2.18 1.82 -4.85
CA ARG A 103 -0.79 1.37 -5.00
C ARG A 103 -0.69 0.17 -5.92
N ALA A 104 -1.61 -0.78 -5.81
CA ALA A 104 -1.66 -1.95 -6.69
C ALA A 104 -2.00 -1.58 -8.14
N ALA A 105 -2.92 -0.62 -8.36
CA ALA A 105 -3.23 -0.13 -9.70
C ALA A 105 -2.01 0.53 -10.37
N ILE A 106 -1.25 1.34 -9.62
CA ILE A 106 -0.02 1.97 -10.13
C ILE A 106 1.07 0.91 -10.38
N ASP A 107 1.25 -0.04 -9.45
CA ASP A 107 2.23 -1.12 -9.62
C ASP A 107 1.91 -1.94 -10.89
N GLN A 108 0.63 -2.20 -11.18
CA GLN A 108 0.21 -2.84 -12.42
C GLN A 108 0.56 -1.97 -13.64
N ALA A 109 0.24 -0.67 -13.61
CA ALA A 109 0.55 0.27 -14.69
C ALA A 109 2.06 0.35 -15.00
N MET A 110 2.90 0.33 -13.96
CA MET A 110 4.36 0.33 -14.10
C MET A 110 4.91 -0.95 -14.78
N THR A 111 4.13 -2.04 -14.77
CA THR A 111 4.47 -3.29 -15.47
C THR A 111 3.80 -3.43 -16.83
N ALA A 112 2.93 -2.49 -17.21
CA ALA A 112 2.24 -2.52 -18.48
C ALA A 112 3.24 -2.32 -19.64
N PRO A 113 3.00 -2.94 -20.81
CA PRO A 113 3.79 -2.67 -22.00
C PRO A 113 3.61 -1.20 -22.43
N ALA A 114 4.63 -0.62 -23.07
CA ALA A 114 4.61 0.78 -23.51
C ALA A 114 3.42 1.14 -24.43
N TYR A 115 2.91 0.15 -25.17
CA TYR A 115 1.69 0.25 -25.97
C TYR A 115 0.78 -0.95 -25.62
N PRO A 116 -0.02 -0.84 -24.55
CA PRO A 116 -0.98 -1.88 -24.18
C PRO A 116 -2.09 -1.93 -25.22
N PRO A 117 -2.68 -3.10 -25.52
CA PRO A 117 -3.80 -3.19 -26.45
C PRO A 117 -4.98 -2.34 -25.95
N ALA A 118 -5.86 -1.95 -26.87
CA ALA A 118 -7.12 -1.32 -26.47
C ALA A 118 -7.91 -2.27 -25.55
N ARG A 119 -8.59 -1.71 -24.54
CA ARG A 119 -9.49 -2.49 -23.67
C ARG A 119 -10.53 -3.18 -24.58
N PRO A 120 -10.76 -4.50 -24.42
CA PRO A 120 -11.82 -5.18 -25.16
C PRO A 120 -13.18 -4.53 -24.88
N GLU A 121 -14.01 -4.40 -25.91
CA GLU A 121 -15.43 -4.07 -25.70
C GLU A 121 -16.09 -5.28 -25.05
N TYR A 122 -16.61 -5.09 -23.83
CA TYR A 122 -17.47 -6.08 -23.20
C TYR A 122 -18.88 -5.93 -23.76
N PRO A 123 -19.60 -7.03 -24.02
CA PRO A 123 -21.02 -6.95 -24.34
C PRO A 123 -21.70 -6.16 -23.24
N GLU A 124 -22.41 -5.08 -23.59
CA GLU A 124 -23.32 -4.45 -22.63
C GLU A 124 -24.26 -5.53 -22.11
N PRO A 125 -24.45 -5.68 -20.78
CA PRO A 125 -25.44 -6.59 -20.27
C PRO A 125 -26.76 -6.23 -20.95
N GLU A 126 -27.35 -7.18 -21.69
CA GLU A 126 -28.63 -6.95 -22.36
C GLU A 126 -29.55 -6.31 -21.34
N SER A 127 -29.98 -5.07 -21.62
CA SER A 127 -30.93 -4.37 -20.75
C SER A 127 -32.06 -5.36 -20.51
N ILE A 128 -32.21 -5.85 -19.28
CA ILE A 128 -33.41 -6.56 -18.90
C ILE A 128 -34.50 -5.52 -19.13
N LYS A 129 -35.18 -5.65 -20.27
CA LYS A 129 -36.31 -4.81 -20.63
C LYS A 129 -37.22 -4.77 -19.41
N ASP A 130 -37.75 -3.59 -19.14
CA ASP A 130 -38.67 -3.23 -18.06
C ASP A 130 -40.00 -4.03 -18.07
N ASP A 131 -39.95 -5.35 -18.21
CA ASP A 131 -41.07 -6.24 -18.50
C ASP A 131 -41.25 -7.29 -17.39
N ASP A 132 -41.20 -6.94 -16.10
CA ASP A 132 -41.93 -7.71 -15.07
C ASP A 132 -42.10 -7.02 -13.69
N TRP A 133 -42.33 -5.70 -13.66
CA TRP A 133 -42.67 -5.01 -12.39
C TRP A 133 -44.15 -5.16 -11.99
N HIS A 134 -44.95 -5.90 -12.76
CA HIS A 134 -46.34 -6.20 -12.39
C HIS A 134 -46.37 -7.20 -11.23
N MET A 135 -46.23 -6.67 -10.02
CA MET A 135 -46.74 -7.26 -8.79
C MET A 135 -48.16 -7.79 -9.06
N ASN A 136 -48.30 -9.10 -9.21
CA ASN A 136 -49.62 -9.75 -9.25
C ASN A 136 -50.34 -9.41 -7.93
N PRO A 137 -51.53 -8.80 -7.96
CA PRO A 137 -52.28 -8.61 -6.73
C PRO A 137 -52.64 -9.98 -6.17
N CYS A 138 -52.21 -10.24 -4.93
CA CYS A 138 -52.60 -11.42 -4.17
C CYS A 138 -54.13 -11.58 -4.21
N LYS A 139 -54.60 -12.75 -4.66
CA LYS A 139 -56.00 -13.19 -4.50
C LYS A 139 -56.25 -13.71 -3.10
#